data_AF-A0AAU6AQK3-F1
#
_entry.id   AF-A0AAU6AQK3-F1
#
_cell.length_a   1.000
_cell.length_b   1.000
_cell.length_c   1.000
_cell.angle_alpha   90.00
_cell.angle_beta   90.00
_cell.angle_gamma   90.00
#
_symmetry.space_group_name_H-M   'P 1'
#
loop_
_entity.id
_entity.type
_entity.pdbx_description
1 polymer ?
#
loop_
_entity_poly.entity_id
_entity_poly.type
_entity_poly.pdbx_seq_one_letter_code
_entity_poly.pdbx_strand_id
1 'polypeptide(L)'
;MTAGSQSRRSALLAAALVTITALVPAEPANAEPREVCGPAAEGTARCFAQVDHRPSGGRGVRGQAGTALPSGYGPADLRSAYRLPDTGGTGETIAIVDAGDSPTAEADLAVYRQTYGLPPCTTENGCFRKVNQHGGTAPLPPVDGTWPVEIALDLDLASAACGQCRILLVVGDDASFDSLGTAVDTAAALGATVVQQLRRPRKPGER
;
A
#
# COMPACT_ATOMS: atom_id res chain seq x y z
N MET A 1 -50.60 -35.92 47.00
CA MET A 1 -51.54 -35.07 46.24
C MET A 1 -52.03 -34.03 47.24
N THR A 2 -51.73 -32.74 47.20
CA THR A 2 -51.49 -31.76 46.13
C THR A 2 -50.52 -30.68 46.66
N ALA A 3 -49.58 -30.22 45.82
CA ALA A 3 -48.63 -29.16 46.16
C ALA A 3 -49.22 -27.77 45.85
N GLY A 4 -49.13 -26.84 46.81
CA GLY A 4 -49.58 -25.46 46.70
C GLY A 4 -48.50 -24.53 46.13
N SER A 5 -48.87 -23.78 45.09
CA SER A 5 -48.06 -22.83 44.32
C SER A 5 -47.81 -21.51 45.09
N GLN A 6 -46.56 -21.05 45.19
CA GLN A 6 -46.22 -19.68 45.59
C GLN A 6 -45.72 -18.88 44.37
N SER A 7 -46.47 -17.85 44.02
CA SER A 7 -46.19 -16.92 42.92
C SER A 7 -45.16 -15.86 43.34
N ARG A 8 -43.99 -15.84 42.71
CA ARG A 8 -42.98 -14.78 42.88
C ARG A 8 -43.18 -13.72 41.79
N ARG A 9 -43.59 -12.52 42.18
CA ARG A 9 -43.63 -11.33 41.32
C ARG A 9 -42.20 -10.83 41.10
N SER A 10 -41.75 -10.84 39.85
CA SER A 10 -40.47 -10.24 39.46
C SER A 10 -40.71 -8.78 39.04
N ALA A 11 -40.07 -7.85 39.75
CA ALA A 11 -40.07 -6.43 39.39
C ALA A 11 -39.03 -6.18 38.29
N LEU A 12 -39.46 -5.61 37.16
CA LEU A 12 -38.60 -5.18 36.07
C LEU A 12 -37.96 -3.82 36.42
N LEU A 13 -36.64 -3.78 36.63
CA LEU A 13 -35.87 -2.53 36.63
C LEU A 13 -35.56 -2.17 35.17
N ALA A 14 -36.10 -1.05 34.69
CA ALA A 14 -35.71 -0.45 33.42
C ALA A 14 -34.41 0.35 33.60
N ALA A 15 -33.30 -0.15 33.06
CA ALA A 15 -32.06 0.62 32.97
C ALA A 15 -32.13 1.56 31.76
N ALA A 16 -32.14 2.88 32.00
CA ALA A 16 -32.04 3.87 30.94
C ALA A 16 -30.58 3.95 30.46
N LEU A 17 -30.32 3.54 29.21
CA LEU A 17 -29.03 3.77 28.55
C LEU A 17 -28.92 5.25 28.17
N VAL A 18 -28.01 5.98 28.82
CA VAL A 18 -27.55 7.30 28.37
C VAL A 18 -26.46 7.06 27.32
N THR A 19 -26.78 7.29 26.05
CA THR A 19 -25.79 7.28 24.97
C THR A 19 -25.00 8.59 24.99
N ILE A 20 -23.79 8.55 25.55
CA ILE A 20 -22.81 9.63 25.42
C ILE A 20 -22.26 9.57 23.99
N THR A 21 -22.75 10.45 23.11
CA THR A 21 -22.12 10.70 21.81
C THR A 21 -20.87 11.53 22.07
N ALA A 22 -19.70 10.88 22.10
CA ALA A 22 -18.43 11.60 22.11
C ALA A 22 -18.32 12.36 20.77
N LEU A 23 -18.35 13.70 20.80
CA LEU A 23 -17.91 14.50 19.66
C LEU A 23 -16.41 14.25 19.50
N VAL A 24 -16.04 13.44 18.50
CA VAL A 24 -14.67 13.37 18.03
C VAL A 24 -14.38 14.71 17.37
N PRO A 25 -13.41 15.52 17.85
CA PRO A 25 -13.07 16.77 17.19
C PRO A 25 -12.59 16.47 15.77
N ALA A 26 -13.18 17.11 14.77
CA ALA A 26 -12.74 17.00 13.39
C ALA A 26 -11.31 17.54 13.27
N GLU A 27 -10.40 16.72 12.74
CA GLU A 27 -9.05 17.19 12.41
C GLU A 27 -9.12 18.34 11.39
N PRO A 28 -8.25 19.36 11.52
CA PRO A 28 -8.29 20.51 10.64
C PRO A 28 -8.05 20.08 9.20
N ALA A 29 -8.90 20.56 8.28
CA ALA A 29 -8.85 20.25 6.84
C ALA A 29 -7.54 20.65 6.11
N ASN A 30 -6.57 21.23 6.84
CA ASN A 30 -5.29 21.74 6.35
C ASN A 30 -4.08 21.03 6.98
N ALA A 31 -4.23 19.86 7.59
CA ALA A 31 -3.06 19.08 8.02
C ALA A 31 -2.20 18.70 6.80
N GLU A 32 -0.93 19.09 6.77
CA GLU A 32 -0.02 18.67 5.69
C GLU A 32 0.21 17.15 5.76
N PRO A 33 0.43 16.47 4.62
CA PRO A 33 0.81 15.07 4.61
C PRO A 33 2.05 14.85 5.49
N ARG A 34 2.06 13.76 6.26
CA ARG A 34 3.18 13.39 7.11
C ARG A 34 4.06 12.39 6.39
N GLU A 35 5.35 12.70 6.26
CA GLU A 35 6.37 11.75 5.81
C GLU A 35 6.38 10.49 6.70
N VAL A 36 6.28 9.32 6.08
CA VAL A 36 6.49 8.03 6.75
C VAL A 36 7.97 7.84 7.03
N CYS A 37 8.80 8.31 6.11
CA CYS A 37 10.20 7.97 6.02
C CYS A 37 11.09 9.12 6.52
N GLY A 38 12.13 8.75 7.25
CA GLY A 38 13.14 9.70 7.76
C GLY A 38 14.05 10.24 6.66
N PRO A 39 14.95 11.18 6.99
CA PRO A 39 15.95 11.64 6.05
C PRO A 39 16.90 10.50 5.64
N ALA A 40 17.37 10.53 4.39
CA ALA A 40 18.41 9.63 3.89
C ALA A 40 19.81 10.17 4.18
N ALA A 41 20.75 9.26 4.41
CA ALA A 41 22.17 9.56 4.41
C ALA A 41 22.66 9.88 2.98
N GLU A 42 23.82 10.50 2.87
CA GLU A 42 24.46 10.65 1.56
C GLU A 42 24.79 9.27 0.98
N GLY A 43 24.56 9.09 -0.33
CA GLY A 43 24.77 7.81 -1.00
C GLY A 43 23.62 6.80 -0.86
N THR A 44 22.54 7.14 -0.14
CA THR A 44 21.35 6.29 -0.01
C THR A 44 20.10 6.94 -0.59
N ALA A 45 19.16 6.14 -1.06
CA ALA A 45 17.79 6.55 -1.31
C ALA A 45 17.02 6.70 0.01
N ARG A 46 15.88 7.38 -0.04
CA ARG A 46 14.84 7.34 1.00
C ARG A 46 13.54 6.89 0.35
N CYS A 47 12.68 6.31 1.15
CA CYS A 47 11.27 6.18 0.81
C CYS A 47 10.57 7.56 0.79
N PHE A 48 9.52 7.68 -0.02
CA PHE A 48 8.73 8.90 -0.20
C PHE A 48 7.26 8.74 0.21
N ALA A 49 6.89 7.63 0.83
CA ALA A 49 5.54 7.44 1.36
C ALA A 49 5.18 8.57 2.33
N GLN A 50 3.99 9.12 2.09
CA GLN A 50 3.36 10.11 2.95
C GLN A 50 1.99 9.59 3.37
N VAL A 51 1.62 9.87 4.61
CA VAL A 51 0.26 9.63 5.09
C VAL A 51 -0.50 10.95 5.11
N ASP A 52 -1.60 11.01 4.37
CA ASP A 52 -2.52 12.13 4.38
C ASP A 52 -3.81 11.72 5.11
N HIS A 53 -4.00 12.27 6.32
CA HIS A 53 -5.20 12.03 7.13
C HIS A 53 -6.34 13.00 6.79
N ARG A 54 -6.15 13.92 5.84
CA ARG A 54 -7.19 14.90 5.51
C ARG A 54 -8.40 14.17 4.89
N PRO A 55 -9.61 14.43 5.40
CA PRO A 55 -10.84 13.88 4.82
C PRO A 55 -11.10 14.32 3.36
N SER A 56 -10.38 15.35 2.89
CA SER A 56 -10.31 15.84 1.50
C SER A 56 -9.56 17.18 1.46
N GLY A 57 -8.65 17.38 0.50
CA GLY A 57 -8.01 18.69 0.32
C GLY A 57 -6.95 18.81 -0.79
N GLY A 58 -6.43 17.70 -1.32
CA GLY A 58 -5.55 17.73 -2.50
C GLY A 58 -6.31 18.03 -3.80
N ARG A 59 -5.63 18.58 -4.81
CA ARG A 59 -6.15 18.86 -6.18
C ARG A 59 -6.45 17.58 -6.99
N GLY A 60 -7.04 16.54 -6.41
CA GLY A 60 -7.40 15.30 -7.09
C GLY A 60 -8.91 15.08 -7.15
N VAL A 61 -9.37 14.39 -8.19
CA VAL A 61 -10.78 14.08 -8.46
C VAL A 61 -11.24 12.89 -7.64
N ARG A 62 -12.21 13.07 -6.72
CA ARG A 62 -12.77 11.97 -5.91
C ARG A 62 -13.41 10.90 -6.79
N GLY A 63 -13.24 9.64 -6.41
CA GLY A 63 -14.14 8.57 -6.84
C GLY A 63 -15.53 8.72 -6.29
N GLN A 64 -16.51 8.22 -7.04
CA GLN A 64 -17.91 8.23 -6.61
C GLN A 64 -18.06 7.37 -5.35
N ALA A 65 -18.53 8.00 -4.27
CA ALA A 65 -18.91 7.31 -3.05
C ALA A 65 -20.08 6.36 -3.33
N GLY A 66 -19.86 5.06 -3.14
CA GLY A 66 -20.88 4.05 -3.44
C GLY A 66 -20.40 2.61 -3.34
N THR A 67 -19.70 2.25 -2.27
CA THR A 67 -19.50 0.92 -1.63
C THR A 67 -18.32 1.05 -0.65
N ALA A 68 -18.13 0.12 0.28
CA ALA A 68 -17.22 0.19 1.44
C ALA A 68 -15.71 0.18 1.09
N LEU A 69 -15.25 1.15 0.29
CA LEU A 69 -13.85 1.35 -0.07
C LEU A 69 -13.16 2.33 0.90
N PRO A 70 -11.83 2.23 1.08
CA PRO A 70 -11.07 3.22 1.82
C PRO A 70 -11.28 4.63 1.26
N SER A 71 -11.23 5.64 2.14
CA SER A 71 -11.21 7.04 1.71
C SER A 71 -9.93 7.32 0.91
N GLY A 72 -10.05 7.92 -0.27
CA GLY A 72 -8.91 8.25 -1.12
C GLY A 72 -9.24 8.08 -2.61
N TYR A 73 -8.20 8.04 -3.45
CA TYR A 73 -8.32 7.71 -4.86
C TYR A 73 -8.04 6.22 -5.07
N GLY A 74 -8.99 5.51 -5.66
CA GLY A 74 -8.80 4.12 -6.09
C GLY A 74 -8.25 4.02 -7.52
N PRO A 75 -8.01 2.79 -8.02
CA PRO A 75 -7.58 2.55 -9.39
C PRO A 75 -8.43 3.23 -10.47
N ALA A 76 -9.76 3.20 -10.33
CA ALA A 76 -10.66 3.84 -11.30
C ALA A 76 -10.47 5.36 -11.35
N ASP A 77 -10.22 5.99 -10.19
CA ASP A 77 -10.01 7.43 -10.07
C ASP A 77 -8.69 7.84 -10.71
N LEU A 78 -7.63 7.08 -10.43
CA LEU A 78 -6.30 7.31 -11.00
C LEU A 78 -6.31 7.12 -12.52
N ARG A 79 -6.93 6.04 -13.01
CA ARG A 79 -7.06 5.79 -14.46
C ARG A 79 -7.86 6.90 -15.14
N SER A 80 -8.97 7.33 -14.56
CA SER A 80 -9.79 8.43 -15.07
C SER A 80 -9.00 9.75 -15.09
N ALA A 81 -8.33 10.09 -13.99
CA ALA A 81 -7.58 11.34 -13.84
C ALA A 81 -6.45 11.46 -14.87
N TYR A 82 -5.75 10.37 -15.16
CA TYR A 82 -4.63 10.33 -16.10
C TYR A 82 -5.00 9.83 -17.50
N ARG A 83 -6.28 9.54 -17.76
CA ARG A 83 -6.77 8.98 -19.03
C ARG A 83 -6.02 7.69 -19.44
N LEU A 84 -5.74 6.84 -18.47
CA LEU A 84 -5.11 5.55 -18.71
C LEU A 84 -6.13 4.58 -19.32
N PRO A 85 -5.69 3.69 -20.22
CA PRO A 85 -6.54 2.60 -20.70
C PRO A 85 -7.02 1.70 -19.55
N ASP A 86 -8.27 1.25 -19.60
CA ASP A 86 -8.80 0.26 -18.64
C ASP A 86 -8.25 -1.15 -18.88
N THR A 87 -7.71 -1.39 -20.08
CA THR A 87 -7.10 -2.65 -20.51
C THR A 87 -5.78 -2.37 -21.22
N GLY A 88 -4.84 -3.31 -21.12
CA GLY A 88 -3.47 -3.15 -21.61
C GLY A 88 -2.44 -3.71 -20.63
N GLY A 89 -1.20 -3.87 -21.10
CA GLY A 89 -0.11 -4.39 -20.29
C GLY A 89 -0.06 -5.91 -20.14
N THR A 90 -0.94 -6.66 -20.82
CA THR A 90 -0.78 -8.12 -20.92
C THR A 90 0.56 -8.44 -21.59
N GLY A 91 1.39 -9.21 -20.91
CA GLY A 91 2.74 -9.54 -21.37
C GLY A 91 3.82 -8.55 -20.92
N GLU A 92 3.43 -7.37 -20.43
CA GLU A 92 4.34 -6.40 -19.85
C GLU A 92 4.68 -6.77 -18.40
N THR A 93 5.91 -6.44 -17.99
CA THR A 93 6.37 -6.64 -16.62
C THR A 93 6.85 -5.31 -16.07
N ILE A 94 6.19 -4.83 -15.01
CA ILE A 94 6.63 -3.66 -14.25
C ILE A 94 7.51 -4.16 -13.12
N ALA A 95 8.75 -3.70 -13.07
CA ALA A 95 9.60 -3.92 -11.92
C ALA A 95 9.47 -2.77 -10.91
N ILE A 96 9.33 -3.13 -9.65
CA ILE A 96 9.47 -2.24 -8.49
C ILE A 96 10.83 -2.53 -7.86
N VAL A 97 11.66 -1.50 -7.69
CA VAL A 97 12.98 -1.60 -7.07
C VAL A 97 13.01 -0.79 -5.79
N ASP A 98 13.13 -1.49 -4.66
CA ASP A 98 13.12 -0.91 -3.31
C ASP A 98 14.20 -1.56 -2.43
N ALA A 99 14.40 -1.04 -1.21
CA ALA A 99 15.40 -1.55 -0.28
C ALA A 99 14.81 -2.43 0.82
N GLY A 100 15.54 -3.50 1.18
CA GLY A 100 15.15 -4.44 2.23
C GLY A 100 13.94 -5.29 1.85
N ASP A 101 13.72 -6.37 2.60
CA ASP A 101 12.57 -7.24 2.32
C ASP A 101 11.26 -6.67 2.87
N SER A 102 10.17 -6.96 2.16
CA SER A 102 8.81 -6.91 2.68
C SER A 102 8.24 -8.33 2.67
N PRO A 103 8.26 -9.04 3.81
CA PRO A 103 7.74 -10.41 3.90
C PRO A 103 6.24 -10.51 3.56
N THR A 104 5.48 -9.43 3.76
CA THR A 104 4.03 -9.38 3.54
C THR A 104 3.62 -8.85 2.16
N ALA A 105 4.56 -8.47 1.29
CA ALA A 105 4.30 -7.82 0.01
C ALA A 105 3.18 -8.47 -0.83
N GLU A 106 3.22 -9.81 -1.00
CA GLU A 106 2.18 -10.53 -1.77
C GLU A 106 0.81 -10.52 -1.06
N ALA A 107 0.80 -10.63 0.26
CA ALA A 107 -0.44 -10.61 1.05
C ALA A 107 -1.09 -9.23 1.03
N ASP A 108 -0.30 -8.16 1.18
CA ASP A 108 -0.78 -6.78 1.16
C ASP A 108 -1.30 -6.42 -0.25
N LEU A 109 -0.56 -6.80 -1.30
CA LEU A 109 -0.98 -6.66 -2.69
C LEU A 109 -2.31 -7.38 -2.98
N ALA A 110 -2.49 -8.57 -2.41
CA ALA A 110 -3.74 -9.32 -2.55
C ALA A 110 -4.93 -8.57 -1.93
N VAL A 111 -4.76 -7.95 -0.76
CA VAL A 111 -5.80 -7.14 -0.10
C VAL A 111 -6.19 -5.93 -0.96
N TYR A 112 -5.22 -5.20 -1.50
CA TYR A 112 -5.48 -4.05 -2.37
C TYR A 112 -6.26 -4.48 -3.62
N ARG A 113 -5.75 -5.50 -4.32
CA ARG A 113 -6.35 -5.97 -5.57
C ARG A 113 -7.75 -6.54 -5.34
N GLN A 114 -7.99 -7.26 -4.25
CA GLN A 114 -9.33 -7.74 -3.88
C GLN A 114 -10.28 -6.57 -3.58
N THR A 115 -9.81 -5.58 -2.82
CA THR A 115 -10.60 -4.41 -2.42
C THR A 115 -11.12 -3.64 -3.64
N TYR A 116 -10.29 -3.47 -4.66
CA TYR A 116 -10.64 -2.74 -5.88
C TYR A 116 -11.09 -3.62 -7.05
N GLY A 117 -11.33 -4.91 -6.83
CA GLY A 117 -11.82 -5.84 -7.86
C GLY A 117 -10.85 -6.07 -9.02
N LEU A 118 -9.54 -5.95 -8.77
CA LEU A 118 -8.49 -6.26 -9.74
C LEU A 118 -8.21 -7.78 -9.75
N PRO A 119 -7.79 -8.37 -10.89
CA PRO A 119 -7.42 -9.79 -10.95
C PRO A 119 -6.32 -10.12 -9.92
N PRO A 120 -6.28 -11.32 -9.32
CA PRO A 120 -5.22 -11.66 -8.36
C PRO A 120 -3.84 -11.61 -9.02
N CYS A 121 -2.84 -11.10 -8.30
CA CYS A 121 -1.44 -11.11 -8.74
C CYS A 121 -0.59 -11.81 -7.69
N THR A 122 -0.27 -13.08 -7.92
CA THR A 122 0.37 -13.96 -6.94
C THR A 122 1.60 -14.63 -7.53
N THR A 123 2.44 -15.17 -6.65
CA THR A 123 3.56 -16.02 -7.08
C THR A 123 3.02 -17.30 -7.75
N GLU A 124 1.95 -17.86 -7.21
CA GLU A 124 1.32 -19.09 -7.71
C GLU A 124 0.80 -18.95 -9.16
N ASN A 125 0.15 -17.83 -9.48
CA ASN A 125 -0.37 -17.59 -10.83
C ASN A 125 0.66 -16.96 -11.79
N GLY A 126 1.90 -16.75 -11.32
CA GLY A 126 3.00 -16.20 -12.09
C GLY A 126 2.86 -14.70 -12.43
N CYS A 127 1.92 -13.99 -11.80
CA CYS A 127 1.79 -12.55 -11.97
C CYS A 127 2.79 -11.78 -11.11
N PHE A 128 3.00 -12.21 -9.86
CA PHE A 128 3.94 -11.58 -8.94
C PHE A 128 5.22 -12.41 -8.82
N ARG A 129 6.36 -11.75 -8.75
CA ARG A 129 7.65 -12.38 -8.43
C ARG A 129 8.44 -11.45 -7.53
N LYS A 130 8.98 -11.98 -6.44
CA LYS A 130 9.93 -11.27 -5.56
C LYS A 130 11.31 -11.91 -5.65
N VAL A 131 12.35 -11.09 -5.81
CA VAL A 131 13.76 -11.51 -5.86
C VAL A 131 14.66 -10.51 -5.13
N ASN A 132 15.83 -10.96 -4.71
CA ASN A 132 16.90 -10.06 -4.25
C ASN A 132 17.56 -9.33 -5.44
N GLN A 133 18.46 -8.40 -5.14
CA GLN A 133 19.20 -7.61 -6.12
C GLN A 133 20.07 -8.43 -7.10
N HIS A 134 20.24 -9.73 -6.88
CA HIS A 134 20.95 -10.64 -7.78
C HIS A 134 20.01 -11.62 -8.52
N GLY A 135 18.69 -11.44 -8.42
CA GLY A 135 17.68 -12.21 -9.13
C GLY A 135 17.31 -13.55 -8.47
N GLY A 136 17.88 -13.86 -7.30
CA GLY A 136 17.56 -15.04 -6.51
C GLY A 136 16.32 -14.85 -5.65
N THR A 137 15.57 -15.92 -5.39
CA THR A 137 14.44 -15.89 -4.43
C THR A 137 14.90 -16.02 -2.97
N ALA A 138 16.17 -16.34 -2.75
CA ALA A 138 16.80 -16.42 -1.44
C ALA A 138 18.35 -16.30 -1.56
N PRO A 139 19.05 -15.89 -0.48
CA PRO A 139 18.47 -15.24 0.69
C PRO A 139 17.91 -13.86 0.30
N LEU A 140 16.80 -13.48 0.93
CA LEU A 140 16.29 -12.11 0.87
C LEU A 140 16.95 -11.29 1.99
N PRO A 141 17.18 -9.99 1.79
CA PRO A 141 17.72 -9.13 2.82
C PRO A 141 16.76 -9.02 4.02
N PRO A 142 17.24 -8.54 5.18
CA PRO A 142 16.34 -8.22 6.29
C PRO A 142 15.39 -7.07 5.90
N VAL A 143 14.34 -6.88 6.71
CA VAL A 143 13.49 -5.69 6.63
C VAL A 143 14.32 -4.45 6.95
N ASP A 144 14.25 -3.44 6.08
CA ASP A 144 14.93 -2.15 6.27
C ASP A 144 13.91 -1.08 6.69
N GLY A 145 13.81 -0.83 8.00
CA GLY A 145 13.08 0.32 8.56
C GLY A 145 11.64 0.45 8.06
N THR A 146 11.39 1.49 7.25
CA THR A 146 10.05 1.91 6.77
C THR A 146 9.77 1.52 5.32
N TRP A 147 10.72 0.89 4.63
CA TRP A 147 10.57 0.47 3.24
C TRP A 147 9.40 -0.47 2.96
N PRO A 148 8.93 -1.34 3.88
CA PRO A 148 7.73 -2.14 3.61
C PRO A 148 6.48 -1.32 3.25
N VAL A 149 6.35 -0.10 3.79
CA VAL A 149 5.23 0.80 3.44
C VAL A 149 5.40 1.38 2.03
N GLU A 150 6.63 1.73 1.64
CA GLU A 150 6.94 2.17 0.27
C GLU A 150 6.68 1.04 -0.73
N ILE A 151 7.19 -0.17 -0.44
CA ILE A 151 6.98 -1.35 -1.27
C ILE A 151 5.48 -1.61 -1.47
N ALA A 152 4.69 -1.58 -0.40
CA ALA A 152 3.24 -1.75 -0.51
C ALA A 152 2.61 -0.66 -1.41
N LEU A 153 2.96 0.61 -1.19
CA LEU A 153 2.47 1.73 -1.98
C LEU A 153 2.82 1.59 -3.48
N ASP A 154 4.05 1.20 -3.79
CA ASP A 154 4.54 1.06 -5.16
C ASP A 154 3.86 -0.11 -5.90
N LEU A 155 3.71 -1.26 -5.24
CA LEU A 155 2.97 -2.40 -5.78
C LEU A 155 1.49 -2.09 -6.04
N ASP A 156 0.87 -1.32 -5.13
CA ASP A 156 -0.51 -0.90 -5.23
C ASP A 156 -0.71 0.11 -6.37
N LEU A 157 0.16 1.11 -6.51
CA LEU A 157 0.09 2.08 -7.59
C LEU A 157 0.41 1.47 -8.96
N ALA A 158 1.33 0.52 -9.04
CA ALA A 158 1.56 -0.26 -10.26
C ALA A 158 0.30 -1.05 -10.64
N SER A 159 -0.37 -1.68 -9.67
CA SER A 159 -1.64 -2.37 -9.87
C SER A 159 -2.77 -1.45 -10.31
N ALA A 160 -2.81 -0.23 -9.76
CA ALA A 160 -3.80 0.78 -10.09
C ALA A 160 -3.68 1.25 -11.55
N ALA A 161 -2.44 1.46 -11.99
CA ALA A 161 -2.11 1.93 -13.33
C ALA A 161 -2.21 0.81 -14.39
N CYS A 162 -1.76 -0.41 -14.05
CA CYS A 162 -1.76 -1.54 -14.96
C CYS A 162 -2.27 -2.83 -14.30
N GLY A 163 -3.60 -3.01 -14.32
CA GLY A 163 -4.25 -4.16 -13.72
C GLY A 163 -3.90 -5.52 -14.36
N GLN A 164 -3.37 -5.56 -15.58
CA GLN A 164 -3.03 -6.80 -16.31
C GLN A 164 -1.51 -7.02 -16.48
N CYS A 165 -0.67 -6.12 -15.95
CA CYS A 165 0.78 -6.30 -15.96
C CYS A 165 1.21 -7.39 -14.97
N ARG A 166 2.33 -8.05 -15.25
CA ARG A 166 3.08 -8.78 -14.23
C ARG A 166 3.89 -7.79 -13.40
N ILE A 167 4.13 -8.15 -12.14
CA ILE A 167 4.87 -7.32 -11.19
C ILE A 167 6.10 -8.10 -10.72
N LEU A 168 7.27 -7.50 -10.89
CA LEU A 168 8.54 -7.99 -10.39
C LEU A 168 9.03 -7.07 -9.27
N LEU A 169 9.03 -7.54 -8.03
CA LEU A 169 9.68 -6.83 -6.93
C LEU A 169 11.15 -7.29 -6.85
N VAL A 170 12.08 -6.36 -7.02
CA VAL A 170 13.52 -6.58 -6.81
C VAL A 170 13.96 -5.78 -5.60
N VAL A 171 14.35 -6.48 -4.52
CA VAL A 171 14.79 -5.82 -3.29
C VAL A 171 16.31 -5.71 -3.22
N GLY A 172 16.80 -4.49 -3.04
CA GLY A 172 18.17 -4.17 -2.67
C GLY A 172 18.50 -4.65 -1.25
N ASP A 173 19.76 -4.99 -1.00
CA ASP A 173 20.21 -5.42 0.32
C ASP A 173 20.05 -4.30 1.37
N ASP A 174 20.14 -3.05 0.91
CA ASP A 174 19.92 -1.83 1.68
C ASP A 174 19.53 -0.67 0.75
N ALA A 175 19.32 0.51 1.33
CA ALA A 175 18.97 1.73 0.60
C ALA A 175 20.13 2.40 -0.16
N SER A 176 21.33 1.82 -0.19
CA SER A 176 22.45 2.44 -0.92
C SER A 176 22.19 2.50 -2.43
N PHE A 177 22.75 3.50 -3.11
CA PHE A 177 22.63 3.60 -4.56
C PHE A 177 23.29 2.43 -5.30
N ASP A 178 24.28 1.77 -4.68
CA ASP A 178 24.94 0.60 -5.26
C ASP A 178 24.03 -0.63 -5.22
N SER A 179 23.41 -0.91 -4.06
CA SER A 179 22.42 -1.98 -3.90
C SER A 179 21.23 -1.79 -4.85
N LEU A 180 20.66 -0.58 -4.86
CA LEU A 180 19.51 -0.29 -5.71
C LEU A 180 19.87 -0.21 -7.19
N GLY A 181 21.08 0.24 -7.54
CA GLY A 181 21.58 0.20 -8.91
C GLY A 181 21.70 -1.24 -9.43
N THR A 182 22.25 -2.13 -8.60
CA THR A 182 22.32 -3.57 -8.90
C THR A 182 20.92 -4.17 -9.07
N ALA A 183 19.96 -3.78 -8.23
CA ALA A 183 18.57 -4.21 -8.34
C ALA A 183 17.89 -3.71 -9.62
N VAL A 184 18.15 -2.47 -10.06
CA VAL A 184 17.67 -1.95 -11.36
C VAL A 184 18.23 -2.76 -12.53
N ASP A 185 19.53 -3.05 -12.53
CA ASP A 185 20.16 -3.85 -13.59
C ASP A 185 19.59 -5.27 -13.63
N THR A 186 19.37 -5.88 -12.46
CA THR A 186 18.70 -7.18 -12.33
C THR A 186 17.27 -7.14 -12.85
N ALA A 187 16.49 -6.09 -12.53
CA ALA A 187 15.13 -5.93 -13.04
C ALA A 187 15.10 -5.92 -14.57
N ALA A 188 15.99 -5.14 -15.19
CA ALA A 188 16.13 -5.09 -16.64
C ALA A 188 16.55 -6.44 -17.23
N ALA A 189 17.54 -7.11 -16.63
CA ALA A 189 18.01 -8.43 -17.06
C ALA A 189 16.94 -9.53 -16.95
N LEU A 190 16.02 -9.40 -15.99
CA LEU A 190 14.87 -10.30 -15.82
C LEU A 190 13.69 -9.98 -16.76
N GLY A 191 13.83 -9.01 -17.66
CA GLY A 191 12.86 -8.71 -18.70
C GLY A 191 11.76 -7.73 -18.29
N ALA A 192 11.99 -6.92 -17.24
CA ALA A 192 11.09 -5.80 -16.94
C ALA A 192 11.09 -4.81 -18.11
N THR A 193 9.90 -4.43 -18.57
CA THR A 193 9.73 -3.45 -19.66
C THR A 193 9.64 -2.03 -19.13
N VAL A 194 9.28 -1.89 -17.85
CA VAL A 194 9.32 -0.65 -17.08
C VAL A 194 9.97 -0.94 -15.74
N VAL A 195 10.90 -0.09 -15.31
CA VAL A 195 11.48 -0.14 -13.97
C VAL A 195 11.08 1.12 -13.22
N GLN A 196 10.30 0.96 -12.17
CA GLN A 196 9.97 2.01 -11.21
C GLN A 196 10.97 1.95 -10.06
N GLN A 197 11.58 3.10 -9.78
CA GLN A 197 12.37 3.33 -8.59
C GLN A 197 12.14 4.77 -8.13
N LEU A 198 11.60 4.94 -6.93
CA LEU A 198 11.45 6.26 -6.32
C LEU A 198 12.81 6.76 -5.80
N ARG A 199 13.54 7.46 -6.67
CA ARG A 199 14.78 8.13 -6.31
C ARG A 199 14.58 9.64 -6.31
N ARG A 200 14.79 10.30 -5.17
CA ARG A 200 15.28 11.68 -5.19
C ARG A 200 16.68 11.76 -4.56
N PRO A 201 17.66 12.38 -5.24
CA PRO A 201 18.87 12.79 -4.56
C PRO A 201 18.51 13.83 -3.50
N ARG A 202 19.13 13.73 -2.32
CA ARG A 202 19.04 14.77 -1.29
C ARG A 202 19.44 16.11 -1.92
N LYS A 203 18.60 17.15 -1.81
CA LYS A 203 19.01 18.46 -2.27
C LYS A 203 20.06 19.03 -1.30
N PRO A 204 21.08 19.76 -1.79
CA PRO A 204 21.97 20.50 -0.89
C PRO A 204 21.16 21.41 0.05
N GLY A 205 21.30 21.20 1.37
CA GLY A 205 20.63 22.01 2.40
C GLY A 205 19.36 21.43 3.03
N GLU A 206 18.92 20.25 2.60
CA GLU A 206 17.80 19.52 3.22
C GLU A 206 18.30 18.88 4.53
N ARG A 207 17.75 19.28 5.69
CA ARG A 207 18.09 18.69 7.02
C ARG A 207 17.33 17.41 7.25
#